data_AF-A0A7L7LE28-F1
#
_entry.id   AF-A0A7L7LE28-F1
#
_cell.length_a   1.000
_cell.length_b   1.000
_cell.length_c   1.000
_cell.angle_alpha   90.00
_cell.angle_beta   90.00
_cell.angle_gamma   90.00
#
_symmetry.space_group_name_H-M   'P 1'
#
loop_
_entity.id
_entity.type
_entity.pdbx_description
1 polymer ?
#
loop_
_entity_poly.entity_id
_entity_poly.type
_entity_poly.pdbx_seq_one_letter_code
_entity_poly.pdbx_strand_id
1 'polypeptide(L)'
;MRFIIIALFITLPYFSFSQGQGKGKFKIKINEKEYDTDKSPDIVDEFFPQRIAKFKIKKEKNGDPTGRYVVLIGEEERTFQSDGEYHDVEFSHDIKELGIYILNEKRALAGKPFRLKKRK
;
A
#
# COMPACT_ATOMS: atom_id res chain seq x y z
N MET A 1 -15.26 -30.48 -36.87
CA MET A 1 -14.20 -29.74 -36.15
C MET A 1 -14.43 -28.22 -36.25
N ARG A 2 -15.52 -27.69 -35.67
CA ARG A 2 -15.85 -26.25 -35.68
C ARG A 2 -16.36 -25.71 -34.33
N PHE A 3 -16.46 -26.56 -33.31
CA PHE A 3 -17.02 -26.20 -31.99
C PHE A 3 -15.96 -25.99 -30.90
N ILE A 4 -14.67 -26.26 -31.17
CA ILE A 4 -13.59 -26.14 -30.18
C ILE A 4 -13.16 -24.68 -29.97
N ILE A 5 -13.38 -23.79 -30.95
CA ILE A 5 -12.91 -22.40 -30.91
C ILE A 5 -13.81 -21.52 -30.00
N ILE A 6 -15.09 -21.84 -29.88
CA ILE A 6 -16.06 -21.03 -29.11
C ILE A 6 -15.82 -21.18 -27.60
N ALA A 7 -15.35 -22.35 -27.14
CA ALA A 7 -15.00 -22.58 -25.75
C ALA A 7 -13.78 -21.77 -25.27
N LEU A 8 -12.89 -21.34 -26.18
CA LEU A 8 -11.69 -20.58 -25.84
C LEU A 8 -11.97 -19.10 -25.55
N PHE A 9 -13.03 -18.53 -26.15
CA PHE A 9 -13.39 -17.12 -25.97
C PHE A 9 -14.18 -16.84 -24.69
N ILE A 10 -14.86 -17.84 -24.12
CA ILE A 10 -15.68 -17.68 -22.91
C ILE A 10 -14.83 -17.75 -21.63
N THR A 11 -13.63 -18.36 -21.69
CA THR A 11 -12.73 -18.49 -20.52
C THR A 11 -11.67 -17.39 -20.42
N LEU A 12 -11.40 -16.65 -21.50
CA LEU A 12 -10.42 -15.56 -21.51
C LEU A 12 -10.74 -14.34 -20.61
N PRO A 13 -12.00 -13.92 -20.35
CA PRO A 13 -12.23 -12.74 -19.52
C PRO A 13 -11.99 -12.99 -18.03
N TYR A 14 -11.90 -14.25 -17.58
CA TYR A 14 -11.63 -14.58 -16.17
C TYR A 14 -10.15 -14.39 -15.78
N PHE A 15 -9.23 -14.42 -16.74
CA PHE A 15 -7.80 -14.20 -16.44
C PHE A 15 -7.41 -12.71 -16.36
N SER A 16 -8.19 -11.79 -16.95
CA SER A 16 -7.89 -10.35 -16.87
C SER A 16 -8.23 -9.69 -15.52
N PHE A 17 -8.98 -10.37 -14.64
CA PHE A 17 -9.27 -9.85 -13.29
C PHE A 17 -8.47 -10.54 -12.17
N SER A 18 -7.59 -11.50 -12.50
CA SER A 18 -6.65 -12.09 -11.54
C SER A 18 -5.30 -11.37 -11.49
N GLN A 19 -5.17 -10.19 -12.10
CA GLN A 19 -3.95 -9.38 -12.07
C GLN A 19 -3.86 -8.47 -10.83
N GLY A 20 -4.40 -8.94 -9.69
CA GLY A 20 -4.09 -8.45 -8.35
C GLY A 20 -2.81 -9.08 -7.77
N GLN A 21 -1.92 -9.58 -8.64
CA GLN A 21 -0.58 -10.08 -8.30
C GLN A 21 0.35 -8.90 -8.00
N GLY A 22 0.14 -8.37 -6.81
CA GLY A 22 0.96 -7.32 -6.24
C GLY A 22 0.38 -6.86 -4.92
N LYS A 23 -0.33 -7.71 -4.17
CA LYS A 23 -0.70 -7.44 -2.78
C LYS A 23 0.54 -7.57 -1.92
N GLY A 24 1.47 -6.64 -2.06
CA GLY A 24 2.57 -6.52 -1.11
C GLY A 24 1.96 -6.10 0.22
N LYS A 25 2.18 -6.88 1.28
CA LYS A 25 1.80 -6.43 2.61
C LYS A 25 2.79 -5.35 3.02
N PHE A 26 2.32 -4.15 3.33
CA PHE A 26 3.18 -3.08 3.83
C PHE A 26 2.95 -2.89 5.33
N LYS A 27 4.03 -2.48 6.01
CA LYS A 27 4.00 -2.07 7.40
C LYS A 27 4.46 -0.64 7.51
N ILE A 28 3.68 0.17 8.21
CA ILE A 28 3.98 1.56 8.50
C ILE A 28 4.31 1.68 9.99
N LYS A 29 5.39 2.37 10.34
CA LYS A 29 5.81 2.60 11.72
C LYS A 29 5.83 4.09 12.04
N ILE A 30 5.08 4.47 13.08
CA ILE A 30 4.91 5.85 13.57
C ILE A 30 5.13 5.84 15.07
N ASN A 31 6.06 6.66 15.59
CA ASN A 31 6.40 6.71 17.02
C ASN A 31 6.52 5.32 17.66
N GLU A 32 7.30 4.45 17.02
CA GLU A 32 7.57 3.07 17.44
C GLU A 32 6.41 2.07 17.32
N LYS A 33 5.18 2.52 17.07
CA LYS A 33 4.02 1.64 16.79
C LYS A 33 4.01 1.20 15.34
N GLU A 34 3.85 -0.10 15.10
CA GLU A 34 3.74 -0.69 13.76
C GLU A 34 2.27 -0.92 13.39
N TYR A 35 1.91 -0.60 12.16
CA TYR A 35 0.57 -0.72 11.59
C TYR A 35 0.65 -1.54 10.30
N ASP A 36 -0.19 -2.57 10.20
CA ASP A 36 -0.39 -3.34 8.97
C ASP A 36 -1.27 -2.51 8.00
N THR A 37 -0.82 -2.27 6.77
CA THR A 37 -1.64 -1.51 5.79
C THR A 37 -2.82 -2.32 5.24
N ASP A 38 -2.76 -3.65 5.32
CA ASP A 38 -3.80 -4.55 4.78
C ASP A 38 -4.99 -4.78 5.70
N LYS A 39 -4.79 -4.48 6.98
CA LYS A 39 -5.84 -4.38 7.98
C LYS A 39 -6.22 -2.91 8.04
N SER A 40 -7.51 -2.60 7.98
CA SER A 40 -7.95 -1.27 8.39
C SER A 40 -7.35 -1.06 9.79
N PRO A 41 -6.61 0.03 10.06
CA PRO A 41 -6.06 0.22 11.39
C PRO A 41 -7.26 0.29 12.33
N ASP A 42 -7.41 -0.76 13.13
CA ASP A 42 -8.19 -0.69 14.35
C ASP A 42 -7.40 0.27 15.24
N ILE A 43 -7.73 1.55 15.06
CA ILE A 43 -7.70 2.61 16.05
C ILE A 43 -6.32 2.87 16.70
N VAL A 44 -5.73 4.04 16.44
CA VAL A 44 -4.54 4.48 17.16
C VAL A 44 -4.94 4.94 18.56
N ASP A 45 -4.90 4.03 19.54
CA ASP A 45 -5.68 4.18 20.78
C ASP A 45 -5.11 5.12 21.86
N GLU A 46 -3.81 5.43 21.94
CA GLU A 46 -3.30 6.14 23.16
C GLU A 46 -2.26 7.25 22.97
N PHE A 47 -1.54 7.30 21.84
CA PHE A 47 -0.50 8.32 21.61
C PHE A 47 -0.53 8.81 20.17
N PHE A 48 -1.67 9.35 19.76
CA PHE A 48 -1.79 9.91 18.41
C PHE A 48 -1.06 11.27 18.35
N PRO A 49 0.01 11.41 17.56
CA PRO A 49 0.81 12.62 17.52
C PRO A 49 -0.03 13.84 17.13
N GLN A 50 0.32 15.03 17.62
CA GLN A 50 -0.37 16.26 17.20
C GLN A 50 -0.21 16.53 15.70
N ARG A 51 0.94 16.16 15.13
CA ARG A 51 1.24 16.20 13.70
C ARG A 51 2.04 14.97 13.29
N ILE A 52 1.72 14.40 12.13
CA ILE A 52 2.48 13.32 11.50
C ILE A 52 2.95 13.86 10.15
N ALA A 53 4.23 14.17 10.04
CA ALA A 53 4.85 14.56 8.76
C ALA A 53 5.78 13.48 8.21
N LYS A 54 6.19 12.53 9.06
CA LYS A 54 7.17 11.50 8.74
C LYS A 54 6.73 10.15 9.30
N PHE A 55 6.94 9.08 8.54
CA PHE A 55 6.79 7.71 9.01
C PHE A 55 7.77 6.77 8.33
N LYS A 56 7.95 5.58 8.90
CA LYS A 56 8.74 4.51 8.31
C LYS A 56 7.84 3.53 7.58
N ILE A 57 8.23 3.10 6.39
CA ILE A 57 7.49 2.11 5.60
C ILE A 57 8.41 0.95 5.22
N LYS A 58 7.89 -0.28 5.28
CA LYS A 58 8.56 -1.46 4.75
C LYS A 58 7.57 -2.34 3.98
N LYS A 59 8.06 -3.06 2.98
CA LYS A 59 7.34 -4.17 2.36
C LYS A 59 7.67 -5.46 3.12
N GLU A 60 6.66 -6.21 3.56
CA GLU A 60 6.88 -7.52 4.16
C GLU A 60 7.42 -8.51 3.11
N LYS A 61 8.28 -9.42 3.58
CA LYS A 61 8.96 -10.46 2.78
C LYS A 61 8.05 -11.61 2.33
N ASN A 62 6.80 -11.34 1.97
CA ASN A 62 5.92 -12.32 1.30
C ASN A 62 6.17 -12.29 -0.22
N GLY A 63 7.40 -12.59 -0.62
CA GLY A 63 7.91 -12.45 -2.00
C GLY A 63 9.15 -11.56 -2.06
N ASP A 64 9.54 -11.12 -3.26
CA ASP A 64 10.64 -10.17 -3.44
C ASP A 64 10.29 -8.83 -2.75
N PRO A 65 10.97 -8.47 -1.65
CA PRO A 65 10.70 -7.23 -0.95
C PRO A 65 11.28 -6.04 -1.70
N THR A 66 12.13 -6.26 -2.69
CA THR A 66 12.78 -5.21 -3.45
C THR A 66 11.81 -4.60 -4.47
N GLY A 67 11.95 -3.31 -4.70
CA GLY A 67 11.20 -2.61 -5.75
C GLY A 67 11.03 -1.12 -5.45
N ARG A 68 10.74 -0.35 -6.48
CA ARG A 68 10.44 1.08 -6.33
C ARG A 68 8.94 1.26 -6.13
N TYR A 69 8.58 1.98 -5.07
CA TYR A 69 7.19 2.28 -4.73
C TYR A 69 7.00 3.79 -4.58
N VAL A 70 5.78 4.24 -4.84
CA VAL A 70 5.36 5.63 -4.65
C VAL A 70 4.30 5.65 -3.57
N VAL A 71 4.53 6.45 -2.53
CA VAL A 71 3.55 6.77 -1.50
C VAL A 71 2.87 8.07 -1.92
N LEU A 72 1.57 8.00 -2.15
CA LEU A 72 0.71 9.14 -2.45
C LEU A 72 -0.15 9.47 -1.22
N ILE A 73 -0.09 10.72 -0.78
CA ILE A 73 -0.88 11.25 0.32
C ILE A 73 -1.41 12.63 -0.08
N GLY A 74 -2.72 12.77 -0.20
CA GLY A 74 -3.32 14.01 -0.70
C GLY A 74 -2.82 14.31 -2.11
N GLU A 75 -2.10 15.42 -2.27
CA GLU A 75 -1.48 15.88 -3.52
C GLU A 75 0.04 15.64 -3.57
N GLU A 76 0.65 15.12 -2.50
CA GLU A 76 2.09 14.85 -2.45
C GLU A 76 2.41 13.38 -2.77
N GLU A 77 3.43 13.19 -3.60
CA GLU A 77 4.01 11.89 -3.90
C GLU A 77 5.45 11.80 -3.40
N ARG A 78 5.77 10.69 -2.73
CA ARG A 78 7.14 10.35 -2.32
C ARG A 78 7.51 8.98 -2.83
N THR A 79 8.64 8.87 -3.48
CA THR A 79 9.18 7.58 -3.92
C THR A 79 10.09 7.02 -2.84
N PHE A 80 10.03 5.72 -2.61
CA PHE A 80 11.06 4.99 -1.87
C PHE A 80 11.45 3.71 -2.61
N GLN A 81 12.69 3.27 -2.40
CA GLN A 81 13.16 1.98 -2.87
C GLN A 81 13.09 1.01 -1.69
N SER A 82 12.24 0.01 -1.80
CA SER A 82 12.17 -1.04 -0.78
C SER A 82 13.28 -2.06 -1.03
N ASP A 83 13.83 -2.57 0.07
CA ASP A 83 14.79 -3.67 0.18
C ASP A 83 14.34 -4.67 1.27
N GLY A 84 13.12 -4.49 1.80
CA GLY A 84 12.57 -5.24 2.93
C GLY A 84 12.83 -4.62 4.30
N GLU A 85 13.62 -3.56 4.38
CA GLU A 85 13.85 -2.79 5.60
C GLU A 85 12.92 -1.57 5.68
N TYR A 86 12.97 -0.88 6.82
CA TYR A 86 12.21 0.34 7.07
C TYR A 86 12.88 1.55 6.42
N HIS A 87 12.14 2.22 5.55
CA HIS A 87 12.54 3.48 4.90
C HIS A 87 11.74 4.64 5.44
N ASP A 88 12.42 5.75 5.70
CA ASP A 88 11.79 6.99 6.13
C ASP A 88 11.14 7.71 4.92
N VAL A 89 9.89 8.12 5.09
CA VAL A 89 9.16 8.94 4.10
C VAL A 89 8.61 10.17 4.81
N GLU A 90 8.88 11.34 4.23
CA GLU A 90 8.55 12.65 4.82
C GLU A 90 7.70 13.48 3.86
N PHE A 91 6.71 14.17 4.41
CA PHE A 91 5.70 14.98 3.72
C PHE A 91 5.68 16.38 4.32
N SER A 92 5.33 17.38 3.51
CA SER A 92 5.35 18.77 3.99
C SER A 92 4.17 19.09 4.92
N HIS A 93 3.04 18.41 4.75
CA HIS A 93 1.81 18.62 5.50
C HIS A 93 1.55 17.52 6.55
N ASP A 94 0.55 17.75 7.40
CA ASP A 94 0.10 16.72 8.35
C ASP A 94 -0.69 15.64 7.61
N ILE A 95 -0.20 14.40 7.64
CA ILE A 95 -0.83 13.25 6.95
C ILE A 95 -1.93 12.59 7.78
N LYS A 96 -2.18 13.11 8.97
CA LYS A 96 -3.27 12.68 9.84
C LYS A 96 -4.60 12.69 9.10
N GLU A 97 -5.37 11.61 9.26
CA GLU A 97 -6.66 11.46 8.62
C GLU A 97 -6.64 11.56 7.07
N LEU A 98 -5.46 11.56 6.43
CA LEU A 98 -5.34 11.46 5.00
C LEU A 98 -5.24 9.99 4.56
N GLY A 99 -5.69 9.72 3.34
CA GLY A 99 -5.53 8.42 2.70
C GLY A 99 -4.08 8.25 2.24
N ILE A 100 -3.44 7.17 2.69
CA ILE A 100 -2.12 6.74 2.31
C ILE A 100 -2.28 5.66 1.26
N TYR A 101 -1.83 5.95 0.04
CA TYR A 101 -1.87 5.04 -1.10
C TYR A 101 -0.45 4.63 -1.46
N ILE A 102 -0.22 3.33 -1.64
CA ILE A 102 1.08 2.81 -2.06
C ILE A 102 0.92 2.26 -3.47
N LEU A 103 1.67 2.84 -4.41
CA LEU A 103 1.67 2.51 -5.82
C LEU A 103 2.97 1.81 -6.19
N ASN A 104 2.90 0.89 -7.14
CA ASN A 104 4.08 0.29 -7.76
C ASN A 104 4.63 1.16 -8.92
N GLU A 105 5.69 0.70 -9.57
CA GLU A 105 6.31 1.37 -10.73
C GLU A 105 5.36 1.63 -11.89
N LYS A 106 4.30 0.80 -12.03
CA LYS A 106 3.26 0.95 -13.06
C LYS A 106 2.11 1.85 -12.62
N ARG A 107 2.26 2.56 -11.49
CA ARG A 107 1.20 3.36 -10.84
C ARG A 107 -0.06 2.58 -10.48
N ALA A 108 0.03 1.25 -10.39
CA ALA A 108 -1.04 0.43 -9.87
C ALA A 108 -0.93 0.34 -8.35
N LEU A 109 -2.06 0.26 -7.65
CA LEU A 109 -2.08 0.06 -6.20
C LEU A 109 -1.36 -1.24 -5.82
N ALA A 110 -0.30 -1.10 -5.04
CA ALA A 110 0.53 -2.21 -4.54
C ALA A 110 0.01 -2.79 -3.21
N GLY A 111 -1.01 -2.17 -2.62
CA GLY A 111 -1.61 -2.57 -1.37
C GLY A 111 -2.99 -1.94 -1.20
N LYS A 112 -3.63 -2.19 -0.05
CA LYS A 112 -4.88 -1.49 0.28
C LYS A 112 -4.58 -0.05 0.74
N PRO A 113 -5.45 0.92 0.39
CA PRO A 113 -5.39 2.25 0.98
C PRO A 113 -5.50 2.18 2.49
N PHE A 114 -4.69 2.96 3.18
CA PHE A 114 -4.60 2.99 4.63
C PHE A 114 -4.89 4.41 5.14
N ARG A 115 -5.58 4.56 6.27
CA ARG A 115 -5.91 5.88 6.83
C ARG A 115 -5.69 5.89 8.34
N LEU A 116 -4.91 6.85 8.81
CA LEU A 116 -4.69 7.07 10.24
C LEU A 116 -5.85 7.85 10.84
N LYS A 117 -6.71 7.18 11.62
CA LYS A 117 -7.87 7.80 12.26
C LYS A 117 -7.71 7.80 13.79
N LYS A 118 -8.02 8.93 14.43
CA LYS A 118 -8.11 9.05 15.90
C LYS A 118 -9.39 8.37 16.40
N ARG A 119 -9.35 7.69 17.54
CA ARG A 119 -10.57 7.30 18.28
C ARG A 119 -11.32 8.57 18.69
N LYS A 120 -12.62 8.66 18.39
CA LYS A 120 -13.48 9.70 18.95
C LYS A 120 -13.84 9.36 20.38
#